data_AF-A0A953Z3R9-F1
#
_entry.id   AF-A0A953Z3R9-F1
#
_cell.length_a   1.000
_cell.length_b   1.000
_cell.length_c   1.000
_cell.angle_alpha   90.00
_cell.angle_beta   90.00
_cell.angle_gamma   90.00
#
_symmetry.space_group_name_H-M   'P 1'
#
loop_
_entity.id
_entity.type
_entity.pdbx_description
1 polymer ?
#
loop_
_entity_poly.entity_id
_entity_poly.type
_entity_poly.pdbx_seq_one_letter_code
_entity_poly.pdbx_strand_id
1 'polypeptide(L)'
;MSSHIRATARSTRSVRDEGGWSFVELIAAVAIVGVALLVMLQQMSISYRETGISHDSVFAYQKAIAMMAEIQSGVESGALGDSNLLEALDDHDVDNPVLTTLLDSGSPVDPGHTMSGNLERDGDWIWWRSIEVRAVPSSELMRYVRIRVRAQLRSGIRVTAASIGSVIHLPVQATPPKQVYDVYALALATAPSTAMTIEDARTAMNSAISRIESANRGLEYRVHWITEFGYGRDQRYCPLTNVKFAADAAAPFAYWYPNKTASGDRLFTPDFFSGHYRDDFGNQVNGYHATDNPLPHAIADRFNHCTRAPIAGRMHAARVALGTESLSEPPLQVLLEDMAVSPGKYRNALFVNLHGEALPCPPIRNYSDAAKDPLGHPGVRVVTHPERLWTPRDPDGDGDHSDSLDATFRVYGYKTDVSSGASVLAVPITLQIFGVDLTGNVNGAVGTSPTTLQLDCLAGGVDRGGALAGDLGYYPFTSAKGVGDSPAPTEMYYEVGYVATPVPYTWVKLHNTPLVTPRVGMRGLDDTARLYGMDYVPSPITDTGTFDVDLATNDTTARPRNTARWRVT
;
A
#
# COMPACT_ATOMS: atom_id res chain seq x y z
N MET A 1 82.96 -25.46 -30.67
CA MET A 1 83.96 -26.17 -31.49
C MET A 1 83.35 -27.52 -31.85
N SER A 2 82.94 -27.78 -33.10
CA SER A 2 83.73 -27.81 -34.34
C SER A 2 84.34 -29.19 -34.59
N SER A 3 84.40 -29.53 -35.88
CA SER A 3 85.25 -30.55 -36.53
C SER A 3 84.77 -32.00 -36.49
N HIS A 4 84.43 -32.52 -37.68
CA HIS A 4 85.35 -33.30 -38.53
C HIS A 4 84.59 -33.65 -39.82
N ILE A 5 84.81 -33.00 -40.95
CA ILE A 5 85.87 -33.29 -41.96
C ILE A 5 86.34 -34.75 -41.91
N ARG A 6 85.88 -35.54 -42.89
CA ARG A 6 86.67 -36.60 -43.52
C ARG A 6 86.43 -36.60 -45.02
N ALA A 7 87.44 -36.13 -45.74
CA ALA A 7 87.66 -36.38 -47.15
C ALA A 7 88.30 -37.75 -47.34
N THR A 8 87.93 -38.47 -48.41
CA THR A 8 88.66 -39.48 -49.21
C THR A 8 87.62 -40.42 -49.86
N ALA A 9 87.70 -40.90 -51.09
CA ALA A 9 88.74 -40.90 -52.10
C ALA A 9 88.11 -41.03 -53.50
N ARG A 10 88.78 -40.43 -54.49
CA ARG A 10 88.58 -40.64 -55.92
C ARG A 10 88.99 -42.10 -56.24
N SER A 11 88.05 -42.93 -56.67
CA SER A 11 88.32 -44.23 -57.30
C SER A 11 87.92 -44.15 -58.77
N THR A 12 88.94 -44.22 -59.63
CA THR A 12 88.84 -44.24 -61.08
C THR A 12 88.40 -45.62 -61.59
N ARG A 13 87.35 -45.61 -62.41
CA ARG A 13 86.99 -46.57 -63.49
C ARG A 13 87.29 -48.07 -63.25
N SER A 14 86.22 -48.85 -63.10
CA SER A 14 86.07 -50.05 -63.92
C SER A 14 84.86 -49.86 -64.84
N VAL A 15 85.13 -49.64 -66.13
CA VAL A 15 84.15 -49.83 -67.21
C VAL A 15 83.79 -51.31 -67.16
N ARG A 16 82.68 -51.62 -66.47
CA ARG A 16 82.03 -52.93 -66.54
C ARG A 16 81.18 -52.89 -67.79
N ASP A 17 81.44 -53.84 -68.67
CA ASP A 17 80.70 -54.10 -69.89
C ASP A 17 79.20 -53.93 -69.65
N GLU A 18 78.60 -52.99 -70.39
CA GLU A 18 77.16 -52.91 -70.57
C GLU A 18 76.74 -54.17 -71.34
N GLY A 19 76.55 -55.26 -70.59
CA GLY A 19 75.84 -56.42 -71.09
C GLY A 19 74.45 -55.94 -71.49
N GLY A 20 74.16 -55.98 -72.80
CA GLY A 20 72.85 -55.65 -73.34
C GLY A 20 71.77 -56.35 -72.51
N TRP A 21 70.73 -55.62 -72.14
CA TRP A 21 69.67 -56.09 -71.26
C TRP A 21 69.20 -57.47 -71.72
N SER A 22 69.22 -58.44 -70.81
CA SER A 22 68.60 -59.72 -71.14
C SER A 22 67.10 -59.47 -71.35
N PHE A 23 66.50 -60.14 -72.33
CA PHE A 23 65.07 -60.02 -72.61
C PHE A 23 64.20 -60.25 -71.35
N VAL A 24 64.69 -61.08 -70.41
CA VAL A 24 64.05 -61.35 -69.13
C VAL A 24 64.03 -60.12 -68.20
N GLU A 25 65.12 -59.33 -68.15
CA GLU A 25 65.16 -58.08 -67.37
C GLU A 25 64.24 -57.01 -67.95
N LEU A 26 64.11 -56.92 -69.28
CA LEU A 26 63.15 -56.02 -69.92
C LEU A 26 61.71 -56.40 -69.56
N ILE A 27 61.37 -57.69 -69.62
CA ILE A 27 60.04 -58.18 -69.22
C ILE A 27 59.78 -57.91 -67.73
N ALA A 28 60.76 -58.15 -66.86
CA ALA A 28 60.60 -57.89 -65.43
C ALA A 28 60.42 -56.39 -65.14
N ALA A 29 61.18 -55.51 -65.80
CA ALA A 29 61.04 -54.06 -65.67
C ALA A 29 59.66 -53.58 -66.16
N VAL A 30 59.18 -54.08 -67.30
CA VAL A 30 57.83 -53.76 -67.82
C VAL A 30 56.73 -54.28 -66.89
N ALA A 31 56.89 -55.47 -66.31
CA ALA A 31 55.93 -56.01 -65.34
C ALA A 31 55.87 -55.17 -64.05
N ILE A 32 57.01 -54.72 -63.52
CA ILE A 32 57.07 -53.85 -62.34
C ILE A 32 56.39 -52.51 -62.62
N VAL A 33 56.65 -51.88 -63.77
CA VAL A 33 56.01 -50.63 -64.17
C VAL A 33 54.49 -50.84 -64.36
N GLY A 34 54.08 -51.96 -64.96
CA GLY A 34 52.67 -52.32 -65.11
C GLY A 34 51.93 -52.45 -63.78
N VAL A 35 52.55 -53.12 -62.79
CA VAL A 35 51.99 -53.23 -61.43
C VAL A 35 51.93 -51.86 -60.74
N ALA A 36 52.98 -51.04 -60.87
CA ALA A 36 52.99 -49.68 -60.28
C ALA A 36 51.89 -48.78 -60.85
N LEU A 37 51.64 -48.84 -62.17
CA LEU A 37 50.55 -48.12 -62.82
C LEU A 37 49.17 -48.58 -62.32
N LEU A 38 48.96 -49.88 -62.15
CA LEU A 38 47.71 -50.42 -61.61
C LEU A 38 47.45 -49.96 -60.17
N VAL A 39 48.49 -49.93 -59.33
CA VAL A 39 48.38 -49.42 -57.95
C VAL A 39 48.06 -47.93 -57.94
N MET A 40 48.66 -47.11 -58.82
CA MET A 40 48.32 -45.69 -58.93
C MET A 40 46.87 -45.46 -59.39
N LEU A 41 46.39 -46.23 -60.36
CA LEU A 41 44.99 -46.16 -60.82
C LEU A 41 44.02 -46.55 -59.71
N GLN A 42 44.34 -47.59 -58.94
CA GLN A 42 43.55 -48.00 -57.78
C GLN A 42 43.54 -46.91 -56.70
N GLN A 43 44.70 -46.30 -56.40
CA GLN A 43 44.78 -45.20 -55.43
C GLN A 43 43.99 -43.98 -55.88
N MET A 44 44.09 -43.57 -57.16
CA MET A 44 43.26 -42.50 -57.72
C MET A 44 41.77 -42.83 -57.58
N SER A 45 41.36 -44.06 -57.91
CA SER A 45 39.96 -44.49 -57.78
C SER A 45 39.46 -44.43 -56.34
N ILE A 46 40.29 -44.80 -55.35
CA ILE A 46 39.96 -44.68 -53.93
C ILE A 46 39.85 -43.22 -53.53
N SER A 47 40.83 -42.39 -53.89
CA SER A 47 40.83 -40.96 -53.58
C SER A 47 39.64 -40.21 -54.20
N TYR A 48 39.23 -40.53 -55.43
CA TYR A 48 38.01 -39.97 -56.02
C TYR A 48 36.76 -40.38 -55.27
N ARG A 49 36.67 -41.64 -54.83
CA ARG A 49 35.54 -42.13 -54.04
C ARG A 49 35.48 -41.48 -52.66
N GLU A 50 36.61 -41.37 -51.97
CA GLU A 50 36.72 -40.69 -50.67
C GLU A 50 36.39 -39.19 -50.79
N THR A 51 36.87 -38.53 -51.85
CA THR A 51 36.53 -37.13 -52.13
C THR A 51 35.03 -36.95 -52.35
N GLY A 52 34.40 -37.86 -53.10
CA GLY A 52 32.95 -37.86 -53.30
C GLY A 52 32.18 -38.02 -51.98
N ILE A 53 32.55 -39.00 -51.15
CA ILE A 53 31.91 -39.23 -49.84
C ILE A 53 32.10 -38.02 -48.92
N SER A 54 33.28 -37.40 -48.93
CA SER A 54 33.57 -36.21 -48.14
C SER A 54 32.74 -35.01 -48.59
N HIS A 55 32.68 -34.76 -49.90
CA HIS A 55 31.85 -33.70 -50.49
C HIS A 55 30.36 -33.88 -50.14
N ASP A 56 29.86 -35.10 -50.28
CA ASP A 56 28.49 -35.50 -49.93
C ASP A 56 28.21 -35.27 -48.43
N SER A 57 29.15 -35.65 -47.56
CA SER A 57 29.02 -35.42 -46.11
C SER A 57 28.97 -33.93 -45.78
N VAL A 58 29.85 -33.12 -46.37
CA VAL A 58 29.88 -31.67 -46.15
C VAL A 58 28.57 -31.02 -46.58
N PHE A 59 28.04 -31.38 -47.75
CA PHE A 59 26.74 -30.89 -48.22
C PHE A 59 25.62 -31.26 -47.24
N ALA A 60 25.56 -32.52 -46.80
CA ALA A 60 24.54 -33.01 -45.88
C ALA A 60 24.58 -32.26 -44.53
N TYR A 61 25.78 -32.00 -43.99
CA TYR A 61 25.95 -31.21 -42.76
C TYR A 61 25.51 -29.76 -42.95
N GLN A 62 25.90 -29.11 -44.06
CA GLN A 62 25.49 -27.73 -44.34
C GLN A 62 23.96 -27.61 -44.44
N LYS A 63 23.29 -28.57 -45.08
CA LYS A 63 21.82 -28.60 -45.17
C LYS A 63 21.15 -28.87 -43.83
N ALA A 64 21.68 -29.79 -43.02
CA ALA A 64 21.16 -30.03 -41.67
C ALA A 64 21.27 -28.78 -40.78
N ILE A 65 22.38 -28.04 -40.86
CA ILE A 65 22.57 -26.78 -40.12
C ILE A 65 21.59 -25.71 -40.62
N ALA A 66 21.45 -25.56 -41.94
CA ALA A 66 20.54 -24.58 -42.53
C ALA A 66 19.09 -24.82 -42.07
N MET A 67 18.60 -26.07 -42.13
CA MET A 67 17.25 -26.39 -41.64
C MET A 67 17.09 -26.17 -40.14
N MET A 68 18.12 -26.46 -39.32
CA MET A 68 18.07 -26.16 -37.89
C MET A 68 17.93 -24.65 -37.64
N ALA A 69 18.69 -23.84 -38.39
CA ALA A 69 18.62 -22.39 -38.30
C ALA A 69 17.26 -21.84 -38.79
N GLU A 70 16.67 -22.44 -39.82
CA GLU A 70 15.31 -22.10 -40.28
C GLU A 70 14.27 -22.35 -39.19
N ILE A 71 14.34 -23.50 -38.50
CA ILE A 71 13.43 -23.81 -37.38
C ILE A 71 13.64 -22.83 -36.22
N GLN A 72 14.89 -22.55 -35.84
CA GLN A 72 15.20 -21.59 -34.77
C GLN A 72 14.68 -20.19 -35.11
N SER A 73 14.92 -19.71 -36.33
CA SER A 73 14.42 -18.42 -36.80
C SER A 73 12.89 -18.38 -36.87
N GLY A 74 12.24 -19.48 -37.24
CA GLY A 74 10.78 -19.62 -37.22
C GLY A 74 10.20 -19.51 -35.80
N VAL A 75 10.89 -20.07 -34.80
CA VAL A 75 10.49 -19.95 -33.38
C VAL A 75 10.70 -18.52 -32.86
N GLU A 76 11.85 -17.91 -33.16
CA GLU A 76 12.18 -16.53 -32.75
C GLU A 76 11.25 -15.48 -33.37
N SER A 77 10.85 -15.67 -34.63
CA SER A 77 9.90 -14.78 -35.32
C SER A 77 8.44 -15.02 -34.93
N GLY A 78 8.15 -16.07 -34.15
CA GLY A 78 6.81 -16.45 -33.71
C GLY A 78 5.99 -17.24 -34.74
N ALA A 79 6.51 -17.49 -35.94
CA ALA A 79 5.85 -18.32 -36.97
C ALA A 79 5.69 -19.79 -36.52
N LEU A 80 6.62 -20.28 -35.70
CA LEU A 80 6.58 -21.61 -35.05
C LEU A 80 6.48 -21.47 -33.52
N GLY A 81 5.83 -20.41 -33.03
CA GLY A 81 5.74 -20.11 -31.59
C GLY A 81 4.84 -21.05 -30.78
N ASP A 82 3.95 -21.79 -31.45
CA ASP A 82 3.08 -22.82 -30.85
C ASP A 82 3.74 -24.21 -30.96
N SER A 83 3.64 -25.00 -29.90
CA SER A 83 4.11 -26.39 -29.89
C SER A 83 3.47 -27.23 -30.99
N ASN A 84 2.21 -26.99 -31.32
CA ASN A 84 1.52 -27.75 -32.39
C ASN A 84 2.13 -27.49 -33.77
N LEU A 85 2.55 -26.24 -34.03
CA LEU A 85 3.17 -25.85 -35.29
C LEU A 85 4.58 -26.41 -35.44
N LEU A 86 5.34 -26.45 -34.33
CA LEU A 86 6.66 -27.07 -34.32
C LEU A 86 6.58 -28.61 -34.46
N GLU A 87 5.59 -29.25 -33.81
CA GLU A 87 5.34 -30.69 -33.92
C GLU A 87 4.83 -31.09 -35.32
N ALA A 88 4.15 -30.19 -36.03
CA ALA A 88 3.74 -30.41 -37.42
C ALA A 88 4.93 -30.48 -38.42
N LEU A 89 6.14 -30.08 -38.00
CA LEU A 89 7.37 -30.27 -38.79
C LEU A 89 7.99 -31.65 -38.60
N ASP A 90 7.48 -32.50 -37.70
CA ASP A 90 7.95 -33.88 -37.56
C ASP A 90 7.56 -34.69 -38.80
N ASP A 91 8.55 -35.31 -39.45
CA ASP A 91 8.30 -36.15 -40.62
C ASP A 91 7.82 -37.57 -40.22
N HIS A 92 7.69 -37.89 -38.93
CA HIS A 92 7.22 -39.18 -38.39
C HIS A 92 7.97 -40.39 -38.97
N ASP A 93 9.30 -40.31 -39.02
CA ASP A 93 10.21 -41.28 -39.66
C ASP A 93 10.01 -41.48 -41.18
N VAL A 94 9.20 -40.64 -41.85
CA VAL A 94 9.11 -40.59 -43.31
C VAL A 94 10.25 -39.74 -43.86
N ASP A 95 10.92 -40.24 -44.89
CA ASP A 95 11.95 -39.46 -45.57
C ASP A 95 11.30 -38.47 -46.55
N ASN A 96 11.65 -37.18 -46.44
CA ASN A 96 11.14 -36.10 -47.27
C ASN A 96 12.23 -35.60 -48.25
N PRO A 97 11.98 -35.50 -49.57
CA PRO A 97 12.98 -35.06 -50.53
C PRO A 97 13.21 -33.53 -50.54
N VAL A 98 12.39 -32.76 -49.81
CA VAL A 98 12.53 -31.30 -49.70
C VAL A 98 13.49 -30.94 -48.57
N LEU A 99 14.63 -30.31 -48.87
CA LEU A 99 15.68 -30.00 -47.88
C LEU A 99 15.58 -28.59 -47.27
N THR A 100 14.36 -28.12 -46.97
CA THR A 100 14.10 -26.81 -46.31
C THR A 100 12.74 -26.81 -45.64
N THR A 101 12.58 -26.13 -44.50
CA THR A 101 11.28 -25.96 -43.82
C THR A 101 10.56 -24.68 -44.25
N LEU A 102 11.19 -23.87 -45.12
CA LEU A 102 10.59 -22.65 -45.65
C LEU A 102 9.45 -22.96 -46.63
N LEU A 103 8.46 -22.08 -46.63
CA LEU A 103 7.34 -22.10 -47.56
C LEU A 103 7.56 -21.02 -48.61
N ASP A 104 7.31 -21.32 -49.89
CA ASP A 104 7.22 -20.30 -50.94
C ASP A 104 5.75 -19.92 -51.11
N SER A 105 5.43 -18.65 -50.90
CA SER A 105 4.07 -18.11 -51.00
C SER A 105 3.03 -18.89 -50.16
N GLY A 106 3.46 -19.46 -49.03
CA GLY A 106 2.62 -20.23 -48.10
C GLY A 106 2.43 -21.71 -48.45
N SER A 107 3.07 -22.22 -49.51
CA SER A 107 3.04 -23.64 -49.88
C SER A 107 4.42 -24.31 -49.70
N PRO A 108 4.47 -25.62 -49.40
CA PRO A 108 5.74 -26.37 -49.38
C PRO A 108 6.44 -26.28 -50.73
N VAL A 109 7.75 -26.03 -50.72
CA VAL A 109 8.54 -25.94 -51.95
C VAL A 109 8.77 -27.31 -52.58
N ASP A 110 8.88 -27.35 -53.91
CA ASP A 110 9.25 -28.57 -54.62
C ASP A 110 10.69 -29.02 -54.29
N PRO A 111 11.01 -30.33 -54.35
CA PRO A 111 12.36 -30.82 -54.04
C PRO A 111 13.46 -30.20 -54.92
N GLY A 112 13.15 -29.89 -56.20
CA GLY A 112 14.05 -29.24 -57.14
C GLY A 112 14.13 -27.72 -57.00
N HIS A 113 13.37 -27.12 -56.07
CA HIS A 113 13.41 -25.68 -55.84
C HIS A 113 14.79 -25.23 -55.34
N THR A 114 15.20 -24.01 -55.69
CA THR A 114 16.52 -23.45 -55.35
C THR A 114 16.79 -23.43 -53.85
N MET A 115 15.74 -23.23 -53.03
CA MET A 115 15.83 -23.26 -51.56
C MET A 115 16.11 -24.68 -51.01
N SER A 116 15.48 -25.71 -51.59
CA SER A 116 15.78 -27.11 -51.26
C SER A 116 17.20 -27.45 -51.71
N GLY A 117 17.58 -27.07 -52.94
CA GLY A 117 18.91 -27.34 -53.49
C GLY A 117 19.22 -28.84 -53.60
N ASN A 118 18.17 -29.67 -53.70
CA ASN A 118 18.33 -31.10 -53.96
C ASN A 118 18.68 -31.32 -55.44
N LEU A 119 19.35 -32.43 -55.71
CA LEU A 119 19.75 -32.83 -57.05
C LEU A 119 19.08 -34.14 -57.41
N GLU A 120 18.69 -34.26 -58.68
CA GLU A 120 18.12 -35.46 -59.23
C GLU A 120 19.20 -36.26 -59.99
N ARG A 121 19.21 -37.58 -59.81
CA ARG A 121 20.07 -38.51 -60.54
C ARG A 121 19.24 -39.71 -60.96
N ASP A 122 19.18 -39.95 -62.27
CA ASP A 122 18.46 -41.08 -62.87
C ASP A 122 16.95 -41.12 -62.54
N GLY A 123 16.31 -39.95 -62.39
CA GLY A 123 14.88 -39.86 -62.06
C GLY A 123 14.56 -39.85 -60.56
N ASP A 124 15.58 -39.98 -59.70
CA ASP A 124 15.43 -40.04 -58.24
C ASP A 124 16.21 -38.91 -57.54
N TRP A 125 15.67 -38.45 -56.41
CA TRP A 125 16.33 -37.46 -55.56
C TRP A 125 17.52 -38.07 -54.81
N ILE A 126 18.66 -37.39 -54.86
CA ILE A 126 19.89 -37.85 -54.20
C ILE A 126 19.77 -37.73 -52.67
N TRP A 127 19.09 -36.69 -52.19
CA TRP A 127 19.06 -36.36 -50.77
C TRP A 127 17.65 -36.44 -50.20
N TRP A 128 17.57 -36.88 -48.95
CA TRP A 128 16.32 -36.96 -48.19
C TRP A 128 16.56 -36.44 -46.79
N ARG A 129 15.57 -35.77 -46.21
CA ARG A 129 15.59 -35.35 -44.81
C ARG A 129 14.62 -36.17 -43.97
N SER A 130 14.86 -36.19 -42.67
CA SER A 130 13.92 -36.62 -41.65
C SER A 130 14.09 -35.72 -40.44
N ILE A 131 13.04 -34.99 -40.09
CA ILE A 131 12.95 -34.13 -38.90
C ILE A 131 12.16 -34.90 -37.84
N GLU A 132 12.72 -34.97 -36.64
CA GLU A 132 12.13 -35.62 -35.46
C GLU A 132 11.99 -34.56 -34.36
N VAL A 133 10.76 -34.35 -33.88
CA VAL A 133 10.45 -33.35 -32.85
C VAL A 133 9.88 -34.07 -31.63
N ARG A 134 10.63 -34.07 -30.52
CA ARG A 134 10.20 -34.74 -29.28
C ARG A 134 10.01 -33.75 -28.15
N ALA A 135 8.90 -33.90 -27.42
CA ALA A 135 8.69 -33.20 -26.15
C ALA A 135 9.72 -33.63 -25.10
N VAL A 136 10.25 -32.65 -24.35
CA VAL A 136 11.11 -32.92 -23.20
C VAL A 136 10.21 -33.14 -21.98
N PRO A 137 10.23 -34.32 -21.31
CA PRO A 137 9.27 -34.64 -20.25
C PRO A 137 9.25 -33.66 -19.06
N SER A 138 10.33 -32.91 -18.84
CA SER A 138 10.48 -31.97 -17.73
C SER A 138 10.02 -30.54 -18.05
N SER A 139 9.65 -30.22 -19.29
CA SER A 139 9.25 -28.86 -19.67
C SER A 139 8.34 -28.85 -20.89
N GLU A 140 7.13 -28.30 -20.74
CA GLU A 140 6.16 -28.12 -21.83
C GLU A 140 6.66 -27.13 -22.90
N LEU A 141 7.64 -26.29 -22.58
CA LEU A 141 8.18 -25.26 -23.48
C LEU A 141 9.43 -25.68 -24.23
N MET A 142 9.98 -26.86 -23.93
CA MET A 142 11.19 -27.36 -24.57
C MET A 142 10.86 -28.49 -25.54
N ARG A 143 11.44 -28.43 -26.74
CA ARG A 143 11.40 -29.50 -27.74
C ARG A 143 12.81 -29.89 -28.14
N TYR A 144 13.08 -31.20 -28.19
CA TYR A 144 14.30 -31.74 -28.79
C TYR A 144 14.04 -31.98 -30.27
N VAL A 145 14.73 -31.24 -31.12
CA VAL A 145 14.62 -31.33 -32.58
C VAL A 145 15.86 -32.03 -33.11
N ARG A 146 15.68 -33.09 -33.89
CA ARG A 146 16.75 -33.80 -34.58
C ARG A 146 16.49 -33.81 -36.08
N ILE A 147 17.50 -33.42 -36.85
CA ILE A 147 17.46 -33.38 -38.31
C ILE A 147 18.47 -34.38 -38.84
N ARG A 148 18.02 -35.33 -39.66
CA ARG A 148 18.88 -36.28 -40.37
C ARG A 148 18.81 -36.00 -41.86
N VAL A 149 19.96 -36.00 -42.53
CA VAL A 149 20.06 -35.93 -43.99
C VAL A 149 20.65 -37.25 -44.47
N ARG A 150 19.93 -37.92 -45.37
CA ARG A 150 20.28 -39.22 -45.93
C ARG A 150 20.61 -39.08 -47.42
N ALA A 151 21.66 -39.75 -47.85
CA ALA A 151 22.02 -39.89 -49.26
C ALA A 151 21.43 -41.19 -49.81
N GLN A 152 20.83 -41.14 -51.00
CA GLN A 152 20.41 -42.31 -51.75
C GLN A 152 21.58 -42.82 -52.61
N LEU A 153 22.06 -44.02 -52.30
CA LEU A 153 23.05 -44.71 -53.11
C LEU A 153 22.43 -45.18 -54.43
N ARG A 154 23.26 -45.48 -55.44
CA ARG A 154 22.78 -46.05 -56.72
C ARG A 154 22.05 -47.39 -56.56
N SER A 155 22.24 -48.08 -55.42
CA SER A 155 21.51 -49.29 -55.07
C SER A 155 20.08 -49.03 -54.58
N GLY A 156 19.64 -47.77 -54.47
CA GLY A 156 18.37 -47.37 -53.88
C GLY A 156 18.38 -47.34 -52.34
N ILE A 157 19.46 -47.79 -51.71
CA ILE A 157 19.60 -47.78 -50.25
C ILE A 157 19.90 -46.35 -49.78
N ARG A 158 19.17 -45.88 -48.77
CA ARG A 158 19.39 -44.59 -48.12
C ARG A 158 20.32 -44.76 -46.92
N VAL A 159 21.39 -43.96 -46.86
CA VAL A 159 22.36 -43.95 -45.77
C VAL A 159 22.41 -42.57 -45.13
N THR A 160 22.44 -42.49 -43.80
CA THR A 160 22.56 -41.21 -43.09
C THR A 160 23.93 -40.61 -43.34
N ALA A 161 23.94 -39.45 -43.99
CA ALA A 161 25.16 -38.68 -44.28
C ALA A 161 25.45 -37.63 -43.19
N ALA A 162 24.39 -37.07 -42.58
CA ALA A 162 24.52 -36.14 -41.45
C ALA A 162 23.34 -36.26 -40.47
N SER A 163 23.60 -35.96 -39.19
CA SER A 163 22.57 -35.88 -38.14
C SER A 163 22.93 -34.80 -37.13
N ILE A 164 22.03 -33.85 -36.91
CA ILE A 164 22.18 -32.74 -35.94
C ILE A 164 20.99 -32.76 -35.00
N GLY A 165 21.21 -32.49 -33.72
CA GLY A 165 20.14 -32.35 -32.73
C GLY A 165 20.35 -31.13 -31.85
N SER A 166 19.27 -30.44 -31.51
CA SER A 166 19.27 -29.27 -30.62
C SER A 166 18.01 -29.24 -29.76
N VAL A 167 18.09 -28.56 -28.62
CA VAL A 167 16.92 -28.26 -27.78
C VAL A 167 16.47 -26.83 -28.08
N ILE A 168 15.22 -26.68 -28.49
CA ILE A 168 14.61 -25.39 -28.80
C ILE A 168 13.63 -25.02 -27.68
N HIS A 169 13.73 -23.77 -27.21
CA HIS A 169 12.85 -23.20 -26.21
C HIS A 169 11.78 -22.36 -26.91
N LEU A 170 10.52 -22.75 -26.77
CA LEU A 170 9.39 -21.99 -27.31
C LEU A 170 9.21 -20.68 -26.49
N PRO A 171 8.98 -19.52 -27.15
CA PRO A 171 8.61 -18.31 -26.43
C PRO A 171 7.26 -18.55 -25.73
N VAL A 172 7.11 -18.08 -24.49
CA VAL A 172 5.86 -18.23 -23.72
C VAL A 172 4.76 -17.41 -24.39
N GLN A 173 4.00 -18.01 -25.32
CA GLN A 173 2.82 -17.40 -25.92
C GLN A 173 1.58 -17.67 -25.06
N ALA A 174 1.39 -16.79 -24.08
CA ALA A 174 0.10 -16.25 -23.64
C ALA A 174 0.40 -15.47 -22.35
N THR A 175 0.43 -14.14 -22.41
CA THR A 175 0.13 -13.38 -21.20
C THR A 175 -1.33 -13.70 -20.87
N PRO A 176 -1.62 -14.39 -19.77
CA PRO A 176 -3.02 -14.61 -19.37
C PRO A 176 -3.71 -13.25 -19.22
N PRO A 177 -5.05 -13.20 -19.38
CA PRO A 177 -5.80 -11.95 -19.24
C PRO A 177 -5.42 -11.26 -17.93
N LYS A 178 -5.10 -9.96 -18.03
CA LYS A 178 -4.65 -9.18 -16.88
C LYS A 178 -5.78 -9.11 -15.84
N GLN A 179 -5.57 -9.73 -14.68
CA GLN A 179 -6.47 -9.66 -13.56
C GLN A 179 -5.95 -8.62 -12.56
N VAL A 180 -6.71 -7.55 -12.38
CA VAL A 180 -6.34 -6.44 -11.49
C VAL A 180 -7.23 -6.48 -10.26
N TYR A 181 -6.62 -6.53 -9.08
CA TYR A 181 -7.30 -6.41 -7.80
C TYR A 181 -6.94 -5.10 -7.11
N ASP A 182 -7.95 -4.39 -6.60
CA ASP A 182 -7.73 -3.25 -5.71
C ASP A 182 -7.55 -3.76 -4.28
N VAL A 183 -6.43 -3.38 -3.65
CA VAL A 183 -6.08 -3.78 -2.28
C VAL A 183 -6.03 -2.55 -1.41
N TYR A 184 -7.02 -2.39 -0.53
CA TYR A 184 -7.05 -1.34 0.48
C TYR A 184 -6.33 -1.83 1.73
N ALA A 185 -5.09 -1.41 1.89
CA ALA A 185 -4.25 -1.73 3.04
C ALA A 185 -4.46 -0.70 4.16
N LEU A 186 -5.08 -1.13 5.26
CA LEU A 186 -5.31 -0.29 6.43
C LEU A 186 -4.04 -0.23 7.26
N ALA A 187 -3.35 0.91 7.17
CA ALA A 187 -2.06 1.22 7.78
C ALA A 187 -2.14 2.55 8.53
N LEU A 188 -3.13 2.67 9.41
CA LEU A 188 -3.52 3.91 10.07
C LEU A 188 -2.40 4.40 10.98
N ALA A 189 -1.70 5.45 10.59
CA ALA A 189 -0.55 5.96 11.33
C ALA A 189 -0.92 6.35 12.77
N THR A 190 -2.13 6.88 12.96
CA THR A 190 -2.67 7.36 14.23
C THR A 190 -3.31 6.27 15.09
N ALA A 191 -3.14 5.00 14.71
CA ALA A 191 -3.47 3.84 15.52
C ALA A 191 -2.19 3.05 15.84
N PRO A 192 -1.96 2.64 17.10
CA PRO A 192 -0.88 1.71 17.38
C PRO A 192 -1.18 0.36 16.71
N SER A 193 -0.14 -0.42 16.43
CA SER A 193 -0.27 -1.80 15.96
C SER A 193 0.19 -2.73 17.07
N THR A 194 -0.58 -3.79 17.34
CA THR A 194 -0.26 -4.75 18.40
C THR A 194 0.67 -5.86 17.95
N ALA A 195 0.88 -6.01 16.64
CA ALA A 195 1.65 -7.12 16.06
C ALA A 195 3.08 -6.73 15.68
N MET A 196 3.26 -5.59 15.02
CA MET A 196 4.55 -5.07 14.55
C MET A 196 4.42 -3.59 14.21
N THR A 197 5.53 -2.89 13.98
CA THR A 197 5.46 -1.49 13.53
C THR A 197 4.77 -1.40 12.16
N ILE A 198 4.08 -0.30 11.89
CA ILE A 198 3.40 -0.12 10.60
C ILE A 198 4.41 -0.08 9.44
N GLU A 199 5.62 0.45 9.66
CA GLU A 199 6.69 0.46 8.66
C GLU A 199 7.10 -0.96 8.23
N ASP A 200 7.31 -1.85 9.21
CA ASP A 200 7.63 -3.26 8.96
C ASP A 200 6.46 -3.96 8.26
N ALA A 201 5.21 -3.68 8.68
CA ALA A 201 4.02 -4.26 8.08
C ALA A 201 3.85 -3.85 6.61
N ARG A 202 4.10 -2.57 6.26
CA ARG A 202 4.07 -2.10 4.86
C ARG A 202 5.14 -2.79 4.02
N THR A 203 6.34 -2.92 4.57
CA THR A 203 7.48 -3.59 3.89
C THR A 203 7.18 -5.07 3.65
N ALA A 204 6.64 -5.76 4.65
CA ALA A 204 6.23 -7.16 4.55
C ALA A 204 5.11 -7.34 3.51
N MET A 205 4.11 -6.46 3.50
CA MET A 205 3.00 -6.49 2.53
C MET A 205 3.51 -6.29 1.10
N ASN A 206 4.34 -5.28 0.85
CA ASN A 206 4.93 -5.04 -0.48
C ASN A 206 5.78 -6.22 -0.97
N SER A 207 6.53 -6.83 -0.06
CA SER A 207 7.33 -8.03 -0.36
C SER A 207 6.43 -9.23 -0.69
N ALA A 208 5.32 -9.41 0.04
CA ALA A 208 4.35 -10.47 -0.23
C ALA A 208 3.65 -10.27 -1.58
N ILE A 209 3.20 -9.05 -1.90
CA ILE A 209 2.57 -8.71 -3.18
C ILE A 209 3.53 -8.98 -4.34
N SER A 210 4.75 -8.42 -4.29
CA SER A 210 5.76 -8.62 -5.34
C SER A 210 6.03 -10.10 -5.60
N ARG A 211 6.07 -10.91 -4.53
CA ARG A 211 6.24 -12.37 -4.65
C ARG A 211 5.05 -13.02 -5.35
N ILE A 212 3.82 -12.67 -4.98
CA ILE A 212 2.61 -13.23 -5.59
C ILE A 212 2.51 -12.85 -7.07
N GLU A 213 2.76 -11.59 -7.41
CA GLU A 213 2.77 -11.11 -8.81
C GLU A 213 3.87 -11.79 -9.63
N SER A 214 5.06 -11.99 -9.06
CA SER A 214 6.15 -12.69 -9.75
C SER A 214 5.85 -14.17 -10.02
N ALA A 215 5.08 -14.81 -9.13
CA ALA A 215 4.69 -16.21 -9.25
C ALA A 215 3.48 -16.40 -10.20
N ASN A 216 2.65 -15.37 -10.37
CA ASN A 216 1.41 -15.42 -11.13
C ASN A 216 1.43 -14.35 -12.24
N ARG A 217 1.90 -14.73 -13.43
CA ARG A 217 1.89 -13.82 -14.59
C ARG A 217 0.46 -13.37 -14.90
N GLY A 218 0.28 -12.08 -15.17
CA GLY A 218 -1.03 -11.48 -15.48
C GLY A 218 -1.84 -11.01 -14.26
N LEU A 219 -1.40 -11.31 -13.05
CA LEU A 219 -1.99 -10.76 -11.83
C LEU A 219 -1.34 -9.42 -11.46
N GLU A 220 -2.14 -8.41 -11.14
CA GLU A 220 -1.69 -7.11 -10.64
C GLU A 220 -2.51 -6.70 -9.42
N TYR A 221 -1.83 -6.23 -8.37
CA TYR A 221 -2.43 -5.64 -7.20
C TYR A 221 -2.21 -4.12 -7.20
N ARG A 222 -3.31 -3.36 -7.29
CA ARG A 222 -3.29 -1.92 -7.06
C ARG A 222 -3.47 -1.66 -5.57
N VAL A 223 -2.36 -1.40 -4.89
CA VAL A 223 -2.38 -1.14 -3.45
C VAL A 223 -2.76 0.32 -3.20
N HIS A 224 -3.71 0.50 -2.30
CA HIS A 224 -4.17 1.79 -1.80
C HIS A 224 -3.88 1.85 -0.30
N TRP A 225 -3.02 2.79 0.10
CA TRP A 225 -2.62 2.92 1.49
C TRP A 225 -3.57 3.83 2.25
N ILE A 226 -4.35 3.24 3.16
CA ILE A 226 -5.26 3.99 4.03
C ILE A 226 -4.51 4.27 5.33
N THR A 227 -3.97 5.47 5.45
CA THR A 227 -3.06 5.86 6.53
C THR A 227 -3.70 6.71 7.62
N GLU A 228 -4.94 7.16 7.43
CA GLU A 228 -5.60 8.10 8.33
C GLU A 228 -7.00 7.65 8.73
N PHE A 229 -7.41 7.96 9.96
CA PHE A 229 -8.82 7.82 10.35
C PHE A 229 -9.72 8.84 9.62
N GLY A 230 -9.24 10.08 9.45
CA GLY A 230 -9.96 11.18 8.83
C GLY A 230 -9.35 12.54 9.17
N TYR A 231 -9.96 13.61 8.67
CA TYR A 231 -9.48 14.98 8.90
C TYR A 231 -9.98 15.53 10.23
N GLY A 232 -9.10 16.20 10.99
CA GLY A 232 -9.47 16.94 12.19
C GLY A 232 -10.35 18.16 11.89
N ARG A 233 -11.31 18.45 12.77
CA ARG A 233 -12.24 19.59 12.64
C ARG A 233 -11.59 20.94 12.94
N ASP A 234 -10.81 21.01 14.02
CA ASP A 234 -10.18 22.24 14.49
C ASP A 234 -8.72 22.29 14.04
N GLN A 235 -8.36 23.33 13.29
CA GLN A 235 -6.99 23.54 12.81
C GLN A 235 -6.01 23.93 13.92
N ARG A 236 -6.49 24.30 15.11
CA ARG A 236 -5.62 24.57 16.26
C ARG A 236 -5.28 23.30 17.04
N TYR A 237 -6.05 22.22 16.87
CA TYR A 237 -5.81 20.95 17.55
C TYR A 237 -4.49 20.33 17.09
N CYS A 238 -3.48 20.41 17.95
CA CYS A 238 -2.12 20.04 17.65
C CYS A 238 -1.59 19.12 18.75
N PRO A 239 -1.89 17.81 18.69
CA PRO A 239 -1.55 16.88 19.76
C PRO A 239 -0.03 16.75 19.88
N LEU A 240 0.44 16.41 21.07
CA LEU A 240 1.87 16.20 21.31
C LEU A 240 2.29 14.82 20.79
N THR A 241 3.50 14.72 20.28
CA THR A 241 4.24 13.46 20.16
C THR A 241 5.61 13.60 20.82
N ASN A 242 6.06 12.58 21.53
CA ASN A 242 7.36 12.59 22.20
C ASN A 242 8.47 12.10 21.27
N VAL A 243 9.45 12.94 20.98
CA VAL A 243 10.64 12.54 20.20
C VAL A 243 11.82 12.26 21.13
N LYS A 244 11.90 13.02 22.23
CA LYS A 244 12.95 13.00 23.25
C LYS A 244 12.50 12.38 24.58
N PHE A 245 11.32 12.74 25.08
CA PHE A 245 10.84 12.24 26.38
C PHE A 245 10.28 10.82 26.28
N ALA A 246 10.24 10.09 27.39
CA ALA A 246 9.64 8.75 27.45
C ALA A 246 8.11 8.83 27.51
N ALA A 247 7.42 7.75 27.09
CA ALA A 247 5.94 7.65 27.11
C ALA A 247 5.31 7.69 28.51
N ASP A 248 6.08 7.57 29.58
CA ASP A 248 5.64 7.67 30.97
C ASP A 248 5.95 9.04 31.60
N ALA A 249 6.58 9.96 30.86
CA ALA A 249 6.80 11.32 31.31
C ALA A 249 5.46 12.09 31.42
N ALA A 250 5.41 13.06 32.34
CA ALA A 250 4.26 13.96 32.44
C ALA A 250 4.06 14.71 31.12
N ALA A 251 2.90 14.51 30.48
CA ALA A 251 2.59 15.17 29.22
C ALA A 251 2.25 16.66 29.46
N PRO A 252 2.91 17.60 28.75
CA PRO A 252 2.57 19.02 28.87
C PRO A 252 1.20 19.39 28.28
N PHE A 253 0.57 18.51 27.51
CA PHE A 253 -0.72 18.75 26.83
C PHE A 253 -1.69 17.60 27.02
N ALA A 254 -3.00 17.90 26.96
CA ALA A 254 -4.07 16.92 27.24
C ALA A 254 -4.15 15.78 26.21
N TYR A 255 -3.72 16.00 24.97
CA TYR A 255 -3.69 14.98 23.92
C TYR A 255 -2.27 14.68 23.50
N TRP A 256 -1.92 13.40 23.61
CA TRP A 256 -0.58 12.89 23.42
C TRP A 256 -0.63 11.56 22.65
N TYR A 257 0.14 11.48 21.57
CA TYR A 257 0.45 10.26 20.84
C TYR A 257 1.87 9.81 21.19
N PRO A 258 2.05 8.87 22.14
CA PRO A 258 3.37 8.49 22.63
C PRO A 258 4.14 7.70 21.57
N ASN A 259 4.96 8.36 20.77
CA ASN A 259 5.82 7.75 19.76
C ASN A 259 6.80 6.73 20.36
N LYS A 260 7.57 7.08 21.40
CA LYS A 260 8.55 6.16 22.00
C LYS A 260 8.21 5.75 23.44
N THR A 261 8.32 4.46 23.75
CA THR A 261 8.29 3.95 25.14
C THR A 261 9.53 4.38 25.92
N ALA A 262 9.53 4.12 27.23
CA ALA A 262 10.74 4.29 28.06
C ALA A 262 11.91 3.39 27.62
N SER A 263 11.63 2.24 27.00
CA SER A 263 12.64 1.34 26.40
C SER A 263 13.15 1.83 25.04
N GLY A 264 12.54 2.87 24.46
CA GLY A 264 12.89 3.40 23.14
C GLY A 264 12.13 2.75 21.97
N ASP A 265 11.25 1.80 22.25
CA ASP A 265 10.41 1.14 21.24
C ASP A 265 9.38 2.12 20.67
N ARG A 266 9.15 2.05 19.34
CA ARG A 266 8.16 2.90 18.67
C ARG A 266 6.75 2.29 18.82
N LEU A 267 5.86 3.02 19.48
CA LEU A 267 4.42 2.72 19.62
C LEU A 267 3.61 3.33 18.47
N PHE A 268 3.89 4.59 18.14
CA PHE A 268 3.34 5.29 16.99
C PHE A 268 4.47 5.63 16.02
N THR A 269 4.12 5.90 14.77
CA THR A 269 5.08 6.33 13.74
C THR A 269 4.69 7.73 13.25
N PRO A 270 5.12 8.81 13.96
CA PRO A 270 4.78 10.18 13.56
C PRO A 270 5.24 10.54 12.15
N ASP A 271 6.27 9.85 11.65
CA ASP A 271 6.77 9.99 10.27
C ASP A 271 5.68 9.68 9.22
N PHE A 272 4.61 8.96 9.60
CA PHE A 272 3.44 8.68 8.77
C PHE A 272 2.21 9.53 9.13
N PHE A 273 2.32 10.44 10.10
CA PHE A 273 1.27 11.42 10.35
C PHE A 273 1.29 12.42 9.19
N SER A 274 0.16 12.61 8.55
CA SER A 274 -0.07 13.66 7.55
C SER A 274 -0.71 14.90 8.17
N GLY A 275 -1.49 14.73 9.23
CA GLY A 275 -2.04 15.81 10.04
C GLY A 275 -0.95 16.47 10.88
N HIS A 276 -1.18 17.72 11.25
CA HIS A 276 -0.23 18.46 12.08
C HIS A 276 -0.25 18.02 13.54
N TYR A 277 0.93 18.08 14.14
CA TYR A 277 1.18 17.74 15.54
C TYR A 277 2.33 18.60 16.07
N ARG A 278 2.51 18.59 17.39
CA ARG A 278 3.62 19.26 18.07
C ARG A 278 4.61 18.23 18.59
N ASP A 279 5.89 18.44 18.35
CA ASP A 279 6.92 17.65 19.02
C ASP A 279 7.25 18.21 20.41
N ASP A 280 8.04 17.47 21.18
CA ASP A 280 8.46 17.89 22.52
C ASP A 280 9.59 18.93 22.53
N PHE A 281 10.03 19.39 21.37
CA PHE A 281 10.83 20.61 21.20
C PHE A 281 9.96 21.85 20.97
N GLY A 282 8.64 21.67 20.85
CA GLY A 282 7.67 22.73 20.58
C GLY A 282 7.51 23.06 19.09
N ASN A 283 8.15 22.32 18.19
CA ASN A 283 7.98 22.52 16.76
C ASN A 283 6.62 21.98 16.32
N GLN A 284 5.96 22.73 15.43
CA GLN A 284 4.77 22.25 14.74
C GLN A 284 5.18 21.54 13.44
N VAL A 285 4.88 20.25 13.34
CA VAL A 285 5.13 19.44 12.15
C VAL A 285 3.86 19.38 11.29
N ASN A 286 4.00 19.30 9.97
CA ASN A 286 2.91 19.32 8.99
C ASN A 286 1.95 20.51 9.10
N GLY A 287 2.43 21.64 9.63
CA GLY A 287 1.69 22.90 9.65
C GLY A 287 1.46 23.47 8.25
N TYR A 288 0.90 24.68 8.19
CA TYR A 288 0.69 25.40 6.94
C TYR A 288 2.03 25.67 6.24
N HIS A 289 2.14 25.24 4.98
CA HIS A 289 3.24 25.59 4.10
C HIS A 289 2.68 25.94 2.72
N ALA A 290 2.98 27.12 2.18
CA ALA A 290 2.28 27.66 1.02
C ALA A 290 2.39 26.79 -0.24
N THR A 291 3.48 26.02 -0.39
CA THR A 291 3.71 25.13 -1.54
C THR A 291 3.42 23.68 -1.22
N ASP A 292 3.89 23.21 -0.05
CA ASP A 292 3.98 21.76 0.22
C ASP A 292 2.78 21.24 1.02
N ASN A 293 2.12 22.11 1.81
CA ASN A 293 0.92 21.77 2.56
C ASN A 293 0.01 23.01 2.71
N PRO A 294 -0.60 23.48 1.62
CA PRO A 294 -1.45 24.68 1.64
C PRO A 294 -2.77 24.50 2.39
N LEU A 295 -3.20 23.26 2.65
CA LEU A 295 -4.42 22.93 3.37
C LEU A 295 -4.15 22.01 4.55
N PRO A 296 -3.37 22.41 5.57
CA PRO A 296 -3.07 21.54 6.69
C PRO A 296 -4.35 21.13 7.42
N HIS A 297 -4.40 19.88 7.84
CA HIS A 297 -5.44 19.37 8.72
C HIS A 297 -4.84 18.93 10.03
N ALA A 298 -5.66 18.96 11.07
CA ALA A 298 -5.28 18.39 12.36
C ALA A 298 -5.44 16.88 12.34
N ILE A 299 -4.62 16.20 13.15
CA ILE A 299 -4.81 14.77 13.42
C ILE A 299 -6.18 14.55 14.05
N ALA A 300 -6.87 13.49 13.64
CA ALA A 300 -8.13 13.07 14.23
C ALA A 300 -8.04 11.66 14.80
N ASP A 301 -8.68 11.48 15.95
CA ASP A 301 -9.22 10.18 16.31
C ASP A 301 -10.57 9.97 15.61
N ARG A 302 -11.00 8.72 15.44
CA ARG A 302 -12.25 8.39 14.75
C ARG A 302 -13.50 9.02 15.39
N PHE A 303 -13.48 9.24 16.70
CA PHE A 303 -14.70 9.49 17.48
C PHE A 303 -14.90 10.96 17.89
N ASN A 304 -13.84 11.66 18.29
CA ASN A 304 -13.95 12.99 18.88
C ASN A 304 -13.69 14.06 17.82
N HIS A 305 -12.51 14.03 17.21
CA HIS A 305 -12.01 15.15 16.41
C HIS A 305 -12.20 14.98 14.89
N CYS A 306 -12.59 13.79 14.43
CA CYS A 306 -12.82 13.57 13.00
C CYS A 306 -13.98 14.42 12.47
N THR A 307 -13.77 15.16 11.38
CA THR A 307 -14.84 15.80 10.59
C THR A 307 -15.92 14.78 10.22
N ARG A 308 -17.14 15.21 9.88
CA ARG A 308 -18.21 14.30 9.46
C ARG A 308 -18.57 14.56 8.00
N ALA A 309 -19.23 13.59 7.37
CA ALA A 309 -19.98 13.79 6.14
C ALA A 309 -20.87 15.05 6.20
N PRO A 310 -20.95 15.88 5.14
CA PRO A 310 -20.20 15.83 3.88
C PRO A 310 -18.88 16.63 3.91
N ILE A 311 -18.50 17.20 5.06
CA ILE A 311 -17.32 18.07 5.19
C ILE A 311 -16.04 17.28 4.89
N ALA A 312 -15.91 16.07 5.44
CA ALA A 312 -14.74 15.22 5.22
C ALA A 312 -14.49 14.95 3.73
N GLY A 313 -15.54 14.62 2.96
CA GLY A 313 -15.43 14.41 1.51
C GLY A 313 -15.03 15.68 0.75
N ARG A 314 -15.51 16.86 1.16
CA ARG A 314 -15.09 18.15 0.56
C ARG A 314 -13.63 18.47 0.85
N MET A 315 -13.15 18.17 2.06
CA MET A 315 -11.74 18.35 2.42
C MET A 315 -10.84 17.43 1.60
N HIS A 316 -11.21 16.16 1.45
CA HIS A 316 -10.48 15.22 0.60
C HIS A 316 -10.43 15.70 -0.86
N ALA A 317 -11.57 16.06 -1.43
CA ALA A 317 -11.63 16.57 -2.81
C ALA A 317 -10.77 17.81 -3.02
N ALA A 318 -10.74 18.74 -2.04
CA ALA A 318 -9.89 19.93 -2.11
C ALA A 318 -8.39 19.57 -2.08
N ARG A 319 -7.98 18.62 -1.24
CA ARG A 319 -6.58 18.16 -1.13
C ARG A 319 -6.13 17.36 -2.35
N VAL A 320 -7.01 16.53 -2.91
CA VAL A 320 -6.77 15.85 -4.21
C VAL A 320 -6.60 16.86 -5.34
N ALA A 321 -7.44 17.92 -5.40
CA ALA A 321 -7.32 18.96 -6.41
C ALA A 321 -6.01 19.75 -6.35
N LEU A 322 -5.38 19.81 -5.16
CA LEU A 322 -4.07 20.44 -4.95
C LEU A 322 -2.89 19.46 -5.16
N GLY A 323 -3.17 18.19 -5.44
CA GLY A 323 -2.13 17.16 -5.63
C GLY A 323 -1.42 16.73 -4.35
N THR A 324 -1.93 17.09 -3.16
CA THR A 324 -1.34 16.69 -1.88
C THR A 324 -1.76 15.29 -1.46
N GLU A 325 -2.84 14.76 -2.02
CA GLU A 325 -3.38 13.43 -1.73
C GLU A 325 -3.89 12.74 -3.01
N SER A 326 -3.98 11.41 -2.97
CA SER A 326 -4.54 10.62 -4.06
C SER A 326 -6.03 10.36 -3.83
N LEU A 327 -6.83 10.44 -4.91
CA LEU A 327 -8.24 10.07 -4.88
C LEU A 327 -8.47 8.59 -4.50
N SER A 328 -7.49 7.73 -4.78
CA SER A 328 -7.57 6.30 -4.48
C SER A 328 -7.16 5.95 -3.05
N GLU A 329 -6.60 6.91 -2.31
CA GLU A 329 -6.13 6.74 -0.93
C GLU A 329 -6.84 7.71 0.03
N PRO A 330 -8.19 7.66 0.10
CA PRO A 330 -8.93 8.52 1.02
C PRO A 330 -8.68 8.10 2.48
N PRO A 331 -8.90 8.99 3.46
CA PRO A 331 -8.95 8.58 4.85
C PRO A 331 -10.03 7.52 5.10
N LEU A 332 -9.85 6.67 6.12
CA LEU A 332 -10.72 5.54 6.43
C LEU A 332 -12.19 5.97 6.56
N GLN A 333 -12.47 7.12 7.17
CA GLN A 333 -13.83 7.64 7.25
C GLN A 333 -14.47 7.83 5.89
N VAL A 334 -13.78 8.51 4.97
CA VAL A 334 -14.30 8.81 3.62
C VAL A 334 -14.44 7.52 2.82
N LEU A 335 -13.51 6.57 3.00
CA LEU A 335 -13.60 5.24 2.42
C LEU A 335 -14.85 4.48 2.89
N LEU A 336 -15.10 4.41 4.20
CA LEU A 336 -16.25 3.70 4.76
C LEU A 336 -17.58 4.32 4.33
N GLU A 337 -17.61 5.65 4.21
CA GLU A 337 -18.78 6.36 3.69
C GLU A 337 -19.01 6.07 2.20
N ASP A 338 -17.97 6.14 1.36
CA ASP A 338 -18.08 5.82 -0.07
C ASP A 338 -18.43 4.34 -0.30
N MET A 339 -17.98 3.43 0.57
CA MET A 339 -18.42 2.03 0.54
C MET A 339 -19.91 1.87 0.85
N ALA A 340 -20.46 2.68 1.77
CA ALA A 340 -21.88 2.64 2.10
C ALA A 340 -22.76 3.26 0.99
N VAL A 341 -22.28 4.35 0.38
CA VAL A 341 -23.00 5.08 -0.67
C VAL A 341 -22.85 4.43 -2.04
N SER A 342 -21.67 3.91 -2.36
CA SER A 342 -21.25 3.41 -3.67
C SER A 342 -20.65 1.98 -3.60
N PRO A 343 -21.34 0.98 -3.01
CA PRO A 343 -20.76 -0.35 -2.76
C PRO A 343 -20.28 -1.06 -4.03
N GLY A 344 -20.89 -0.76 -5.19
CA GLY A 344 -20.51 -1.33 -6.48
C GLY A 344 -19.06 -1.03 -6.91
N LYS A 345 -18.49 0.10 -6.47
CA LYS A 345 -17.08 0.48 -6.73
C LYS A 345 -16.09 -0.49 -6.08
N TYR A 346 -16.49 -1.12 -4.98
CA TYR A 346 -15.64 -2.01 -4.18
C TYR A 346 -15.92 -3.49 -4.45
N ARG A 347 -16.67 -3.79 -5.51
CA ARG A 347 -16.95 -5.17 -5.91
C ARG A 347 -15.63 -5.84 -6.32
N ASN A 348 -15.21 -6.83 -5.53
CA ASN A 348 -13.93 -7.57 -5.63
C ASN A 348 -12.69 -6.84 -5.08
N ALA A 349 -12.87 -5.76 -4.32
CA ALA A 349 -11.76 -5.16 -3.57
C ALA A 349 -11.35 -6.05 -2.39
N LEU A 350 -10.05 -6.09 -2.11
CA LEU A 350 -9.46 -6.77 -0.95
C LEU A 350 -9.16 -5.73 0.13
N PHE A 351 -9.55 -6.01 1.36
CA PHE A 351 -9.24 -5.17 2.52
C PHE A 351 -8.30 -5.93 3.44
N VAL A 352 -7.16 -5.33 3.75
CA VAL A 352 -6.12 -5.95 4.59
C VAL A 352 -5.85 -5.05 5.76
N ASN A 353 -6.17 -5.52 6.97
CA ASN A 353 -5.84 -4.83 8.20
C ASN A 353 -4.38 -5.14 8.61
N LEU A 354 -3.50 -4.14 8.58
CA LEU A 354 -2.11 -4.32 8.97
C LEU A 354 -1.86 -4.14 10.47
N HIS A 355 -2.90 -3.83 11.25
CA HIS A 355 -2.79 -3.68 12.71
C HIS A 355 -2.97 -4.99 13.50
N GLY A 356 -3.25 -6.11 12.82
CA GLY A 356 -3.48 -7.43 13.44
C GLY A 356 -4.96 -7.78 13.59
N GLU A 357 -5.31 -8.48 14.67
CA GLU A 357 -6.67 -9.00 14.92
C GLU A 357 -7.71 -7.90 15.17
N ALA A 358 -7.25 -6.74 15.63
CA ALA A 358 -8.08 -5.56 15.88
C ALA A 358 -7.53 -4.35 15.14
N LEU A 359 -8.35 -3.31 15.05
CA LEU A 359 -7.91 -1.94 14.77
C LEU A 359 -7.80 -1.25 16.14
N PRO A 360 -6.61 -1.21 16.76
CA PRO A 360 -6.43 -0.64 18.08
C PRO A 360 -6.78 0.85 17.99
N CYS A 361 -7.91 1.23 18.56
CA CYS A 361 -8.20 2.64 18.73
C CYS A 361 -7.46 3.07 19.99
N PRO A 362 -6.54 4.06 19.93
CA PRO A 362 -5.96 4.57 21.16
C PRO A 362 -7.11 5.03 22.07
N PRO A 363 -7.08 4.69 23.37
CA PRO A 363 -7.97 5.26 24.35
C PRO A 363 -7.53 6.70 24.55
N ILE A 364 -7.79 7.56 23.56
CA ILE A 364 -7.74 8.99 23.79
C ILE A 364 -8.88 9.23 24.76
N ARG A 365 -8.54 9.64 25.98
CA ARG A 365 -9.53 10.08 26.96
C ARG A 365 -10.49 10.98 26.21
N ASN A 366 -11.76 10.56 26.20
CA ASN A 366 -12.87 11.21 25.54
C ASN A 366 -13.15 12.56 26.22
N TYR A 367 -12.23 13.50 26.08
CA TYR A 367 -12.51 14.89 26.29
C TYR A 367 -13.29 15.32 25.05
N SER A 368 -14.59 15.10 25.12
CA SER A 368 -15.53 15.24 24.01
C SER A 368 -15.27 16.54 23.25
N ASP A 369 -15.00 16.48 21.95
CA ASP A 369 -14.99 17.68 21.11
C ASP A 369 -16.40 17.89 20.52
N ALA A 370 -16.77 19.14 20.22
CA ALA A 370 -18.12 19.43 19.75
C ALA A 370 -18.36 18.70 18.42
N ALA A 371 -19.37 17.84 18.39
CA ALA A 371 -19.64 16.93 17.27
C ALA A 371 -19.86 17.64 15.91
N LYS A 372 -20.32 18.89 15.93
CA LYS A 372 -20.60 19.75 14.76
C LYS A 372 -20.48 21.24 15.12
N ASP A 373 -20.13 22.07 14.15
CA ASP A 373 -20.40 23.52 14.22
C ASP A 373 -21.93 23.73 14.30
N PRO A 374 -22.43 24.59 15.22
CA PRO A 374 -23.82 24.98 15.20
C PRO A 374 -24.12 25.76 13.91
N LEU A 375 -25.23 25.43 13.25
CA LEU A 375 -25.67 26.13 12.05
C LEU A 375 -25.82 27.62 12.34
N GLY A 376 -25.19 28.48 11.55
CA GLY A 376 -25.23 29.93 11.72
C GLY A 376 -24.28 30.51 12.79
N HIS A 377 -23.49 29.67 13.46
CA HIS A 377 -22.52 30.10 14.47
C HIS A 377 -21.13 29.49 14.19
N PRO A 378 -20.48 29.87 13.06
CA PRO A 378 -19.18 29.32 12.70
C PRO A 378 -18.13 29.60 13.78
N GLY A 379 -17.37 28.57 14.16
CA GLY A 379 -16.30 28.67 15.16
C GLY A 379 -16.79 28.66 16.61
N VAL A 380 -18.11 28.61 16.86
CA VAL A 380 -18.66 28.33 18.20
C VAL A 380 -18.71 26.82 18.41
N ARG A 381 -18.33 26.38 19.61
CA ARG A 381 -18.29 24.98 20.00
C ARG A 381 -19.02 24.80 21.32
N VAL A 382 -19.76 23.70 21.42
CA VAL A 382 -20.51 23.34 22.61
C VAL A 382 -20.31 21.86 22.89
N VAL A 383 -19.94 21.55 24.12
CA VAL A 383 -19.65 20.19 24.57
C VAL A 383 -20.33 19.93 25.90
N THR A 384 -20.88 18.72 26.06
CA THR A 384 -21.26 18.17 27.35
C THR A 384 -20.32 17.00 27.67
N HIS A 385 -19.73 17.01 28.86
CA HIS A 385 -18.75 16.02 29.29
C HIS A 385 -19.15 15.44 30.64
N PRO A 386 -19.24 14.12 30.81
CA PRO A 386 -19.52 13.52 32.10
C PRO A 386 -18.30 13.62 33.02
N GLU A 387 -18.49 13.87 34.32
CA GLU A 387 -17.36 13.89 35.27
C GLU A 387 -16.74 12.50 35.47
N ARG A 388 -17.51 11.44 35.17
CA ARG A 388 -17.11 10.04 35.32
C ARG A 388 -17.37 9.27 34.03
N LEU A 389 -16.51 8.30 33.72
CA LEU A 389 -16.72 7.41 32.56
C LEU A 389 -17.97 6.54 32.71
N TRP A 390 -18.32 6.22 33.96
CA TRP A 390 -19.51 5.47 34.32
C TRP A 390 -20.03 5.98 35.65
N THR A 391 -21.34 5.99 35.81
CA THR A 391 -22.01 6.31 37.07
C THR A 391 -22.65 5.03 37.59
N PRO A 392 -22.17 4.46 38.72
CA PRO A 392 -22.77 3.29 39.33
C PRO A 392 -24.24 3.55 39.64
N ARG A 393 -25.09 2.69 39.09
CA ARG A 393 -26.50 2.58 39.47
C ARG A 393 -26.59 1.37 40.37
N ASP A 394 -27.14 1.54 41.58
CA ASP A 394 -27.31 0.45 42.56
C ASP A 394 -26.00 -0.35 42.74
N PRO A 395 -24.94 0.30 43.28
CA PRO A 395 -23.61 -0.30 43.37
C PRO A 395 -23.54 -1.61 44.17
N ASP A 396 -24.45 -1.89 45.09
CA ASP A 396 -24.50 -3.16 45.83
C ASP A 396 -25.48 -4.21 45.25
N GLY A 397 -26.33 -3.81 44.30
CA GLY A 397 -27.22 -4.68 43.54
C GLY A 397 -28.41 -5.17 44.36
N ASP A 398 -28.76 -4.48 45.44
CA ASP A 398 -29.85 -4.87 46.34
C ASP A 398 -31.25 -4.41 45.86
N GLY A 399 -31.29 -3.60 44.79
CA GLY A 399 -32.51 -3.05 44.21
C GLY A 399 -32.99 -1.76 44.90
N ASP A 400 -32.30 -1.30 45.94
CA ASP A 400 -32.38 0.07 46.42
C ASP A 400 -31.68 0.97 45.39
N HIS A 401 -32.25 2.15 45.17
CA HIS A 401 -31.66 3.15 44.29
C HIS A 401 -31.19 4.37 45.09
N SER A 402 -31.31 4.34 46.42
CA SER A 402 -30.90 5.41 47.31
C SER A 402 -29.37 5.56 47.42
N ASP A 403 -28.63 4.51 47.09
CA ASP A 403 -27.17 4.45 47.03
C ASP A 403 -26.59 4.73 45.63
N SER A 404 -27.46 4.93 44.63
CA SER A 404 -27.06 5.29 43.28
C SER A 404 -26.34 6.64 43.31
N LEU A 405 -25.25 6.73 42.55
CA LEU A 405 -24.50 7.97 42.49
C LEU A 405 -25.14 8.92 41.47
N ASP A 406 -25.10 10.21 41.77
CA ASP A 406 -25.58 11.23 40.83
C ASP A 406 -24.74 11.26 39.55
N ALA A 407 -25.40 11.51 38.43
CA ALA A 407 -24.76 11.61 37.12
C ALA A 407 -24.40 13.07 36.81
N THR A 408 -23.18 13.47 37.14
CA THR A 408 -22.73 14.85 36.90
C THR A 408 -22.15 15.05 35.50
N PHE A 409 -22.67 16.06 34.79
CA PHE A 409 -22.21 16.53 33.50
C PHE A 409 -21.77 17.99 33.56
N ARG A 410 -20.70 18.31 32.84
CA ARG A 410 -20.18 19.66 32.65
C ARG A 410 -20.45 20.13 31.24
N VAL A 411 -20.94 21.36 31.10
CA VAL A 411 -21.22 21.96 29.79
C VAL A 411 -20.26 23.10 29.54
N TYR A 412 -19.66 23.07 28.36
CA TYR A 412 -18.67 24.02 27.89
C TYR A 412 -19.22 24.72 26.65
N GLY A 413 -19.15 26.04 26.65
CA GLY A 413 -19.30 26.87 25.45
C GLY A 413 -17.98 27.59 25.21
N TYR A 414 -17.42 27.45 24.02
CA TYR A 414 -16.16 28.09 23.65
C TYR A 414 -16.13 28.47 22.18
N LYS A 415 -15.10 29.21 21.77
CA LYS A 415 -14.82 29.50 20.36
C LYS A 415 -13.47 28.94 19.97
N THR A 416 -13.36 28.48 18.72
CA THR A 416 -12.08 28.10 18.11
C THR A 416 -11.13 29.30 18.08
N ASP A 417 -11.63 30.51 17.80
CA ASP A 417 -10.87 31.75 17.90
C ASP A 417 -11.45 32.70 18.95
N VAL A 418 -10.77 32.76 20.10
CA VAL A 418 -11.14 33.59 21.26
C VAL A 418 -11.25 35.07 20.90
N SER A 419 -10.45 35.54 19.93
CA SER A 419 -10.40 36.94 19.51
C SER A 419 -11.53 37.39 18.58
N SER A 420 -12.32 36.45 18.06
CA SER A 420 -13.34 36.71 17.04
C SER A 420 -14.77 36.54 17.58
N GLY A 421 -15.74 37.27 17.00
CA GLY A 421 -17.17 37.08 17.29
C GLY A 421 -17.61 37.45 18.72
N ALA A 422 -18.83 37.06 19.09
CA ALA A 422 -19.43 37.41 20.38
C ALA A 422 -18.76 36.69 21.57
N SER A 423 -18.74 37.34 22.74
CA SER A 423 -18.21 36.75 23.99
C SER A 423 -19.24 35.92 24.75
N VAL A 424 -20.52 36.04 24.38
CA VAL A 424 -21.66 35.33 24.99
C VAL A 424 -22.52 34.75 23.87
N LEU A 425 -23.02 33.54 24.06
CA LEU A 425 -23.91 32.90 23.10
C LEU A 425 -25.32 33.50 23.22
N ALA A 426 -25.81 34.11 22.13
CA ALA A 426 -27.12 34.74 22.08
C ALA A 426 -28.30 33.73 22.01
N VAL A 427 -27.99 32.47 21.70
CA VAL A 427 -28.96 31.36 21.63
C VAL A 427 -28.68 30.36 22.75
N PRO A 428 -29.68 29.63 23.26
CA PRO A 428 -29.44 28.67 24.32
C PRO A 428 -28.69 27.44 23.83
N ILE A 429 -27.85 26.87 24.69
CA ILE A 429 -27.37 25.50 24.53
C ILE A 429 -28.50 24.57 24.95
N THR A 430 -28.90 23.64 24.08
CA THR A 430 -29.95 22.66 24.40
C THR A 430 -29.33 21.30 24.70
N LEU A 431 -29.61 20.77 25.89
CA LEU A 431 -29.31 19.40 26.31
C LEU A 431 -30.58 18.55 26.20
N GLN A 432 -30.43 17.29 25.79
CA GLN A 432 -31.52 16.31 25.76
C GLN A 432 -31.12 15.10 26.58
N ILE A 433 -31.92 14.79 27.60
CA ILE A 433 -31.75 13.65 28.50
C ILE A 433 -32.89 12.67 28.21
N PHE A 434 -32.57 11.59 27.51
CA PHE A 434 -33.57 10.63 27.03
C PHE A 434 -34.04 9.69 28.15
N GLY A 435 -35.32 9.30 28.07
CA GLY A 435 -35.91 8.23 28.88
C GLY A 435 -36.46 8.65 30.25
N VAL A 436 -36.32 9.92 30.65
CA VAL A 436 -36.69 10.36 32.00
C VAL A 436 -37.31 11.77 31.99
N ASP A 437 -38.29 12.00 32.87
CA ASP A 437 -38.84 13.32 33.21
C ASP A 437 -38.18 13.83 34.49
N LEU A 438 -37.32 14.85 34.35
CA LEU A 438 -36.59 15.46 35.46
C LEU A 438 -37.15 16.84 35.85
N THR A 439 -38.32 17.22 35.32
CA THR A 439 -38.89 18.57 35.51
C THR A 439 -39.54 18.78 36.88
N GLY A 440 -39.77 17.70 37.63
CA GLY A 440 -40.59 17.72 38.85
C GLY A 440 -40.05 18.55 40.01
N ASN A 441 -38.73 18.62 40.21
CA ASN A 441 -38.11 19.38 41.30
C ASN A 441 -36.69 19.84 40.93
N VAL A 442 -36.59 20.77 39.99
CA VAL A 442 -35.31 21.34 39.56
C VAL A 442 -34.77 22.31 40.60
N ASN A 443 -33.49 22.18 40.96
CA ASN A 443 -32.79 22.95 41.99
C ASN A 443 -33.43 22.87 43.39
N GLY A 444 -34.22 21.85 43.68
CA GLY A 444 -34.70 21.55 45.04
C GLY A 444 -35.63 22.60 45.63
N ALA A 445 -36.42 23.31 44.81
CA ALA A 445 -37.29 24.41 45.25
C ALA A 445 -38.36 24.00 46.29
N VAL A 446 -38.63 22.69 46.45
CA VAL A 446 -39.65 22.17 47.38
C VAL A 446 -39.03 21.15 48.33
N GLY A 447 -38.90 21.52 49.62
CA GLY A 447 -38.29 20.69 50.69
C GLY A 447 -39.03 19.40 51.05
N THR A 448 -39.98 18.94 50.24
CA THR A 448 -40.73 17.68 50.42
C THR A 448 -40.50 16.65 49.32
N SER A 449 -39.79 16.99 48.24
CA SER A 449 -39.46 16.08 47.15
C SER A 449 -37.94 16.01 46.96
N PRO A 450 -37.37 14.86 46.56
CA PRO A 450 -35.97 14.80 46.18
C PRO A 450 -35.70 15.70 44.97
N THR A 451 -34.53 16.32 44.91
CA THR A 451 -34.11 17.09 43.73
C THR A 451 -34.00 16.13 42.55
N THR A 452 -34.73 16.42 41.46
CA THR A 452 -34.71 15.56 40.25
C THR A 452 -33.66 16.00 39.25
N LEU A 453 -33.22 17.26 39.32
CA LEU A 453 -32.21 17.85 38.46
C LEU A 453 -31.58 19.04 39.18
N GLN A 454 -30.26 19.10 39.23
CA GLN A 454 -29.55 20.29 39.73
C GLN A 454 -28.75 20.95 38.60
N LEU A 455 -29.01 22.24 38.41
CA LEU A 455 -28.40 23.10 37.40
C LEU A 455 -27.65 24.23 38.11
N ASP A 456 -26.33 24.13 38.11
CA ASP A 456 -25.44 25.17 38.61
C ASP A 456 -24.72 25.89 37.47
N CYS A 457 -24.43 27.17 37.67
CA CYS A 457 -23.67 27.99 36.73
C CYS A 457 -22.41 28.60 37.37
N LEU A 458 -21.33 28.70 36.60
CA LEU A 458 -20.11 29.43 36.94
C LEU A 458 -20.05 30.70 36.10
N ALA A 459 -20.54 31.77 36.69
CA ALA A 459 -20.69 33.03 36.00
C ALA A 459 -19.44 33.92 36.18
N GLY A 460 -19.10 34.73 35.16
CA GLY A 460 -18.02 35.73 35.22
C GLY A 460 -17.11 35.76 34.00
N GLY A 461 -16.17 36.70 33.98
CA GLY A 461 -15.23 36.92 32.88
C GLY A 461 -15.80 37.68 31.68
N VAL A 462 -17.10 37.91 31.62
CA VAL A 462 -17.75 38.70 30.58
C VAL A 462 -18.68 39.70 31.24
N ASP A 463 -18.74 40.92 30.71
CA ASP A 463 -19.66 41.93 31.24
C ASP A 463 -21.07 41.44 31.03
N ARG A 464 -21.78 41.32 32.14
CA ARG A 464 -23.18 40.94 32.12
C ARG A 464 -24.03 42.19 31.98
N GLY A 465 -23.62 43.41 32.28
CA GLY A 465 -24.60 44.51 32.32
C GLY A 465 -25.67 44.28 33.41
N GLY A 466 -26.69 45.14 33.45
CA GLY A 466 -27.68 45.13 34.55
C GLY A 466 -27.10 45.63 35.88
N ALA A 467 -27.54 45.08 37.01
CA ALA A 467 -27.09 45.50 38.36
C ALA A 467 -25.62 45.19 38.65
N LEU A 468 -24.99 44.33 37.85
CA LEU A 468 -23.57 43.95 37.92
C LEU A 468 -22.78 44.47 36.69
N ALA A 469 -23.27 45.51 36.03
CA ALA A 469 -22.56 46.11 34.90
C ALA A 469 -21.12 46.52 35.30
N GLY A 470 -20.13 46.05 34.55
CA GLY A 470 -18.70 46.29 34.82
C GLY A 470 -18.06 45.33 35.83
N ASP A 471 -18.83 44.46 36.48
CA ASP A 471 -18.27 43.38 37.29
C ASP A 471 -17.94 42.15 36.43
N LEU A 472 -16.64 41.97 36.19
CA LEU A 472 -16.10 40.84 35.44
C LEU A 472 -15.69 39.66 36.33
N GLY A 473 -15.91 39.76 37.64
CA GLY A 473 -15.52 38.74 38.61
C GLY A 473 -16.09 37.36 38.29
N TYR A 474 -15.26 36.33 38.44
CA TYR A 474 -15.73 34.95 38.45
C TYR A 474 -16.29 34.58 39.81
N TYR A 475 -17.40 33.85 39.82
CA TYR A 475 -18.06 33.36 41.01
C TYR A 475 -18.08 31.83 41.01
N PRO A 476 -17.93 31.16 42.16
CA PRO A 476 -18.06 29.71 42.25
C PRO A 476 -19.38 29.22 41.68
N PHE A 477 -19.45 27.93 41.34
CA PHE A 477 -20.70 27.30 40.93
C PHE A 477 -21.80 27.55 41.96
N THR A 478 -22.92 28.09 41.49
CA THR A 478 -24.12 28.34 42.29
C THR A 478 -25.35 27.93 41.50
N SER A 479 -26.43 27.59 42.20
CA SER A 479 -27.68 27.18 41.56
C SER A 479 -28.17 28.26 40.62
N ALA A 480 -28.33 27.90 39.36
CA ALA A 480 -28.80 28.81 38.33
C ALA A 480 -30.26 29.16 38.54
N LYS A 481 -30.66 30.34 38.08
CA LYS A 481 -32.06 30.77 38.06
C LYS A 481 -32.81 30.10 36.91
N GLY A 482 -34.02 29.63 37.17
CA GLY A 482 -34.95 29.24 36.13
C GLY A 482 -35.59 30.47 35.48
N VAL A 483 -36.18 30.30 34.30
CA VAL A 483 -36.93 31.37 33.62
C VAL A 483 -38.04 31.98 34.49
N GLY A 484 -38.60 31.20 35.43
CA GLY A 484 -39.62 31.66 36.39
C GLY A 484 -39.08 32.60 37.49
N ASP A 485 -37.77 32.59 37.74
CA ASP A 485 -37.14 33.41 38.79
C ASP A 485 -36.83 34.84 38.34
N SER A 486 -37.30 35.23 37.15
CA SER A 486 -37.06 36.55 36.54
C SER A 486 -35.57 36.92 36.49
N PRO A 487 -34.73 36.11 35.83
CA PRO A 487 -33.30 36.38 35.71
C PRO A 487 -33.05 37.73 35.03
N ALA A 488 -31.97 38.41 35.40
CA ALA A 488 -31.60 39.65 34.72
C ALA A 488 -31.29 39.35 33.23
N PRO A 489 -31.44 40.33 32.29
CA PRO A 489 -31.40 40.08 30.84
C PRO A 489 -30.17 39.32 30.31
N THR A 490 -29.09 39.37 31.06
CA THR A 490 -27.73 38.94 30.72
C THR A 490 -27.13 38.00 31.78
N GLU A 491 -27.92 37.68 32.79
CA GLU A 491 -27.60 36.65 33.76
C GLU A 491 -27.69 35.28 33.08
N MET A 492 -26.88 34.33 33.53
CA MET A 492 -27.00 32.94 33.10
C MET A 492 -28.24 32.34 33.75
N TYR A 493 -29.13 31.76 32.94
CA TYR A 493 -30.36 31.12 33.41
C TYR A 493 -30.70 29.90 32.57
N TYR A 494 -31.66 29.11 33.04
CA TYR A 494 -32.13 27.93 32.32
C TYR A 494 -33.64 27.92 32.09
N GLU A 495 -34.05 27.14 31.10
CA GLU A 495 -35.43 26.71 30.86
C GLU A 495 -35.41 25.19 30.76
N VAL A 496 -36.40 24.52 31.37
CA VAL A 496 -36.49 23.06 31.38
C VAL A 496 -37.88 22.63 30.96
N GLY A 497 -37.98 21.49 30.29
CA GLY A 497 -39.27 20.87 29.99
C GLY A 497 -39.13 19.42 29.59
N TYR A 498 -40.29 18.77 29.44
CA TYR A 498 -40.38 17.35 29.12
C TYR A 498 -41.20 17.14 27.85
N VAL A 499 -40.75 16.20 27.02
CA VAL A 499 -41.42 15.81 25.79
C VAL A 499 -41.81 14.33 25.88
N ALA A 500 -43.13 14.10 25.96
CA ALA A 500 -43.73 12.77 26.03
C ALA A 500 -43.94 12.16 24.62
N THR A 501 -42.85 11.96 23.87
CA THR A 501 -42.84 11.26 22.58
C THR A 501 -42.59 9.75 22.78
N PRO A 502 -42.67 8.91 21.73
CA PRO A 502 -42.30 7.48 21.82
C PRO A 502 -40.88 7.23 22.31
N VAL A 503 -39.99 8.21 22.13
CA VAL A 503 -38.67 8.26 22.77
C VAL A 503 -38.68 9.50 23.67
N PRO A 504 -39.21 9.40 24.90
CA PRO A 504 -39.42 10.56 25.76
C PRO A 504 -38.08 11.16 26.17
N TYR A 505 -38.04 12.46 26.45
CA TYR A 505 -36.83 13.12 26.94
C TYR A 505 -37.14 14.40 27.73
N THR A 506 -36.29 14.70 28.70
CA THR A 506 -36.18 16.03 29.30
C THR A 506 -35.24 16.88 28.45
N TRP A 507 -35.61 18.12 28.16
CA TRP A 507 -34.71 19.10 27.57
C TRP A 507 -34.35 20.19 28.57
N VAL A 508 -33.11 20.66 28.51
CA VAL A 508 -32.61 21.79 29.29
C VAL A 508 -32.01 22.80 28.33
N LYS A 509 -32.50 24.03 28.34
CA LYS A 509 -31.92 25.15 27.59
C LYS A 509 -31.11 26.03 28.55
N LEU A 510 -29.86 26.27 28.20
CA LEU A 510 -28.91 27.04 29.00
C LEU A 510 -28.60 28.35 28.29
N HIS A 511 -29.09 29.46 28.83
CA HIS A 511 -29.08 30.78 28.20
C HIS A 511 -27.88 31.62 28.65
N ASN A 512 -27.49 32.58 27.81
CA ASN A 512 -26.43 33.56 28.09
C ASN A 512 -25.09 32.92 28.49
N THR A 513 -24.76 31.77 27.89
CA THR A 513 -23.53 31.06 28.20
C THR A 513 -22.31 31.82 27.67
N PRO A 514 -21.33 32.19 28.52
CA PRO A 514 -20.09 32.81 28.05
C PRO A 514 -19.29 31.86 27.15
N LEU A 515 -18.71 32.40 26.09
CA LEU A 515 -17.90 31.68 25.09
C LEU A 515 -16.38 31.94 25.22
N VAL A 516 -16.00 32.80 26.17
CA VAL A 516 -14.62 33.18 26.46
C VAL A 516 -14.40 33.12 27.97
N THR A 517 -13.15 32.94 28.38
CA THR A 517 -12.75 32.80 29.78
C THR A 517 -11.54 33.69 30.13
N PRO A 518 -11.61 35.02 29.88
CA PRO A 518 -10.46 35.88 30.10
C PRO A 518 -10.04 35.90 31.58
N ARG A 519 -8.75 36.17 31.81
CA ARG A 519 -8.21 36.35 33.17
C ARG A 519 -8.72 37.67 33.78
N VAL A 520 -9.28 37.58 34.99
CA VAL A 520 -9.76 38.72 35.78
C VAL A 520 -9.15 38.62 37.18
N GLY A 521 -8.12 39.42 37.43
CA GLY A 521 -7.30 39.31 38.64
C GLY A 521 -6.63 37.93 38.75
N MET A 522 -6.92 37.19 39.82
CA MET A 522 -6.40 35.83 40.05
C MET A 522 -7.34 34.72 39.54
N ARG A 523 -8.44 35.09 38.88
CA ARG A 523 -9.49 34.20 38.37
C ARG A 523 -9.52 34.17 36.85
N GLY A 524 -10.23 33.22 36.25
CA GLY A 524 -10.29 33.01 34.82
C GLY A 524 -9.13 32.17 34.27
N LEU A 525 -9.01 32.10 32.94
CA LEU A 525 -7.97 31.33 32.27
C LEU A 525 -6.88 32.28 31.75
N ASP A 526 -5.62 31.96 32.06
CA ASP A 526 -4.48 32.66 31.48
C ASP A 526 -4.28 32.24 30.01
N ASP A 527 -3.88 33.19 29.16
CA ASP A 527 -3.66 32.94 27.74
C ASP A 527 -2.60 31.84 27.49
N THR A 528 -1.60 31.72 28.37
CA THR A 528 -0.56 30.67 28.30
C THR A 528 -1.04 29.31 28.77
N ALA A 529 -2.18 29.26 29.48
CA ALA A 529 -2.79 28.05 30.02
C ALA A 529 -3.93 27.50 29.13
N ARG A 530 -4.19 28.14 27.99
CA ARG A 530 -5.17 27.69 26.99
C ARG A 530 -4.73 26.37 26.36
N LEU A 531 -5.66 25.42 26.28
CA LEU A 531 -5.44 24.18 25.53
C LEU A 531 -5.55 24.49 24.04
N TYR A 532 -4.45 24.33 23.31
CA TYR A 532 -4.38 24.63 21.86
C TYR A 532 -4.80 26.07 21.50
N GLY A 533 -4.58 27.03 22.40
CA GLY A 533 -5.00 28.42 22.18
C GLY A 533 -6.52 28.64 22.23
N MET A 534 -7.29 27.66 22.70
CA MET A 534 -8.72 27.76 22.95
C MET A 534 -9.02 27.92 24.45
N ASP A 535 -10.12 28.60 24.76
CA ASP A 535 -10.69 28.70 26.12
C ASP A 535 -11.45 27.41 26.52
N TYR A 536 -10.87 26.26 26.19
CA TYR A 536 -11.48 24.95 26.39
C TYR A 536 -10.55 24.00 27.13
N VAL A 537 -10.84 23.74 28.40
CA VAL A 537 -10.06 22.83 29.24
C VAL A 537 -11.03 21.87 29.94
N PRO A 538 -11.31 20.71 29.32
CA PRO A 538 -12.33 19.76 29.78
C PRO A 538 -11.82 18.69 30.76
N SER A 539 -10.66 18.88 31.35
CA SER A 539 -10.02 17.87 32.19
C SER A 539 -9.99 18.28 33.67
N PRO A 540 -9.98 17.30 34.59
CA PRO A 540 -9.54 17.57 35.95
C PRO A 540 -8.05 17.97 35.91
N ILE A 541 -7.72 19.11 36.53
CA ILE A 541 -6.36 19.69 36.46
C ILE A 541 -5.49 19.28 37.66
N THR A 542 -6.09 18.68 38.66
CA THR A 542 -5.40 18.21 39.86
C THR A 542 -4.89 16.79 39.69
N ASP A 543 -3.78 16.44 40.35
CA ASP A 543 -3.23 15.08 40.40
C ASP A 543 -4.22 14.05 40.97
N THR A 544 -5.19 14.50 41.77
CA THR A 544 -6.29 13.69 42.34
C THR A 544 -7.41 13.40 41.34
N GLY A 545 -7.36 13.95 40.12
CA GLY A 545 -8.39 13.75 39.10
C GLY A 545 -9.72 14.44 39.40
N THR A 546 -9.74 15.50 40.22
CA THR A 546 -10.97 16.26 40.55
C THR A 546 -11.12 17.53 39.71
N PHE A 547 -12.36 18.01 39.62
CA PHE A 547 -12.73 19.22 38.87
C PHE A 547 -12.80 20.48 39.76
N ASP A 548 -12.14 20.45 40.92
CA ASP A 548 -12.24 21.52 41.94
C ASP A 548 -11.50 22.80 41.54
N VAL A 549 -10.56 22.71 40.59
CA VAL A 549 -9.83 23.88 40.06
C VAL A 549 -10.55 24.39 38.82
N ASP A 550 -11.41 25.37 39.03
CA ASP A 550 -12.23 26.03 38.01
C ASP A 550 -11.85 27.51 37.79
N LEU A 551 -12.63 28.21 36.96
CA LEU A 551 -12.39 29.63 36.66
C LEU A 551 -12.56 30.56 37.87
N ALA A 552 -13.30 30.17 38.90
CA ALA A 552 -13.51 30.96 40.12
C ALA A 552 -12.42 30.73 41.17
N THR A 553 -11.58 29.72 40.97
CA THR A 553 -10.46 29.42 41.86
C THR A 553 -9.44 30.57 41.84
N ASN A 554 -9.10 31.09 43.01
CA ASN A 554 -8.04 32.11 43.13
C ASN A 554 -6.67 31.44 42.98
N ASP A 555 -5.92 31.88 41.98
CA ASP A 555 -4.57 31.37 41.78
C ASP A 555 -3.69 32.40 41.06
N THR A 556 -2.51 32.60 41.62
CA THR A 556 -1.48 33.52 41.09
C THR A 556 -0.71 32.89 39.94
N THR A 557 -0.62 31.56 39.89
CA THR A 557 0.09 30.82 38.85
C THR A 557 -0.75 30.69 37.57
N ALA A 558 -0.08 30.81 36.42
CA ALA A 558 -0.66 30.56 35.11
C ALA A 558 -0.70 29.04 34.89
N ARG A 559 -1.75 28.39 35.42
CA ARG A 559 -2.03 26.97 35.18
C ARG A 559 -3.39 26.78 34.48
N PRO A 560 -3.59 25.65 33.77
CA PRO A 560 -4.90 25.29 33.22
C PRO A 560 -5.98 25.26 34.32
N ARG A 561 -7.24 25.51 33.94
CA ARG A 561 -8.39 25.45 34.86
C ARG A 561 -9.58 24.91 34.11
N ASN A 562 -10.46 24.17 34.80
CA ASN A 562 -11.67 23.68 34.15
C ASN A 562 -12.53 24.86 33.66
N THR A 563 -12.87 24.88 32.37
CA THR A 563 -13.59 26.01 31.74
C THR A 563 -15.11 25.81 31.66
N ALA A 564 -15.66 24.80 32.35
CA ALA A 564 -17.10 24.55 32.32
C ALA A 564 -17.87 25.76 32.85
N ARG A 565 -18.97 26.10 32.16
CA ARG A 565 -19.87 27.18 32.56
C ARG A 565 -21.11 26.66 33.27
N TRP A 566 -21.45 25.40 33.05
CA TRP A 566 -22.57 24.75 33.69
C TRP A 566 -22.18 23.40 34.27
N ARG A 567 -22.82 23.06 35.39
CA ARG A 567 -22.80 21.74 35.99
C ARG A 567 -24.26 21.27 36.09
N VAL A 568 -24.54 20.11 35.51
CA VAL A 568 -25.85 19.46 35.46
C VAL A 568 -25.70 18.15 36.23
N THR A 569 -26.45 17.97 37.31
CA THR A 569 -26.38 16.79 38.19
C THR A 569 -27.74 16.12 38.24
#